data_AF-A0A7K1T515-F1
#
_entry.id   AF-A0A7K1T515-F1
#
_cell.length_a   1.000
_cell.length_b   1.000
_cell.length_c   1.000
_cell.angle_alpha   90.00
_cell.angle_beta   90.00
_cell.angle_gamma   90.00
#
_symmetry.space_group_name_H-M   'P 1'
#
loop_
_entity.id
_entity.type
_entity.pdbx_description
1 polymer ?
#
loop_
_entity_poly.entity_id
_entity_poly.type
_entity_poly.pdbx_seq_one_letter_code
_entity_poly.pdbx_strand_id
1 'polypeptide(L)'
;MEIVEVPEGEEAPAACECDSSGADAVVLTVLGPGCKRCHQLNDNAQAAASKAGGAVSVEYVTDPVAIAEAGIMATPALLVNGKVVSQGKVLAQSEIEELL
;
A
#
# COMPACT_ATOMS: atom_id res chain seq x y z
N MET A 1 -9.92 9.08 27.68
CA MET A 1 -10.70 8.57 26.54
C MET A 1 -10.24 9.38 25.35
N GLU A 2 -9.42 8.90 24.43
CA GLU A 2 -8.81 7.60 24.20
C GLU A 2 -7.58 8.00 23.37
N ILE A 3 -6.40 7.79 23.96
CA ILE A 3 -5.14 7.95 23.23
C ILE A 3 -5.03 6.71 22.35
N VAL A 4 -5.27 6.87 21.05
CA VAL A 4 -4.93 5.83 20.07
C VAL A 4 -3.46 6.03 19.74
N GLU A 5 -2.62 5.40 20.54
CA GLU A 5 -1.22 5.16 20.19
C GLU A 5 -1.20 4.17 19.02
N VAL A 6 -0.78 4.66 17.87
CA VAL A 6 -0.36 3.84 16.73
C VAL A 6 1.06 3.40 17.04
N PRO A 7 1.34 2.09 17.15
CA PRO A 7 2.68 1.62 17.46
C PRO A 7 3.62 1.93 16.29
N GLU A 8 4.61 2.78 16.55
CA GLU A 8 5.84 2.86 15.77
C GLU A 8 6.49 1.47 15.80
N GLY A 9 6.49 0.81 14.64
CA GLY A 9 7.26 -0.40 14.40
C GLY A 9 8.73 -0.05 14.35
N GLU A 10 9.39 -0.11 15.50
CA GLU A 10 10.82 0.10 15.61
C GLU A 10 11.57 -1.12 15.07
N GLU A 11 12.24 -0.89 13.95
CA GLU A 11 13.17 -1.78 13.29
C GLU A 11 14.48 -1.86 14.09
N ALA A 12 14.84 -3.06 14.55
CA ALA A 12 16.21 -3.39 14.94
C ALA A 12 16.84 -4.23 13.82
N PRO A 13 18.06 -3.89 13.38
CA PRO A 13 19.15 -4.71 13.88
C PRO A 13 20.47 -3.95 14.15
N ALA A 14 21.28 -4.60 14.98
CA ALA A 14 22.58 -4.16 15.42
C ALA A 14 23.72 -4.58 14.48
N ALA A 15 24.73 -3.71 14.43
CA ALA A 15 26.16 -3.91 14.15
C ALA A 15 26.65 -4.08 12.69
N CYS A 16 27.68 -3.26 12.41
CA CYS A 16 28.63 -3.19 11.28
C CYS A 16 28.59 -4.29 10.22
N GLU A 17 28.37 -3.91 8.96
CA GLU A 17 29.20 -4.25 7.79
C GLU A 17 28.80 -3.39 6.57
N CYS A 18 29.74 -3.20 5.65
CA CYS A 18 29.62 -2.39 4.43
C CYS A 18 28.56 -2.95 3.44
N ASP A 19 27.50 -2.18 3.19
CA ASP A 19 26.99 -1.77 1.86
C ASP A 19 25.79 -0.85 2.10
N SER A 20 25.56 0.14 1.24
CA SER A 20 24.50 1.15 1.45
C SER A 20 23.12 0.51 1.49
N SER A 21 22.67 0.31 2.73
CA SER A 21 21.34 -0.11 3.14
C SER A 21 20.26 0.66 2.38
N GLY A 22 19.64 -0.04 1.44
CA GLY A 22 18.42 0.38 0.76
C GLY A 22 17.49 -0.82 0.76
N ALA A 23 16.85 -1.09 1.91
CA ALA A 23 15.67 -1.94 1.90
C ALA A 23 14.59 -1.13 1.17
N ASP A 24 14.38 -1.43 -0.11
CA ASP A 24 13.32 -0.84 -0.93
C ASP A 24 11.98 -1.37 -0.38
N ALA A 25 11.49 -0.74 0.69
CA ALA A 25 10.20 -1.06 1.27
C ALA A 25 9.11 -0.54 0.34
N VAL A 26 8.40 -1.46 -0.32
CA VAL A 26 7.37 -1.12 -1.30
C VAL A 26 6.07 -0.82 -0.59
N VAL A 27 5.52 0.38 -0.80
CA VAL A 27 4.26 0.79 -0.17
C VAL A 27 3.11 0.73 -1.18
N LEU A 28 2.16 -0.17 -0.95
CA LEU A 28 0.90 -0.25 -1.68
C LEU A 28 -0.16 0.63 -0.99
N THR A 29 -0.63 1.68 -1.66
CA THR A 29 -1.70 2.54 -1.13
C THR A 29 -2.95 2.37 -1.96
N VAL A 30 -4.01 1.86 -1.32
CA VAL A 30 -5.33 1.66 -1.94
C VAL A 30 -6.21 2.84 -1.60
N LEU A 31 -6.66 3.56 -2.63
CA LEU A 31 -7.50 4.75 -2.51
C LEU A 31 -8.94 4.41 -2.89
N GLY A 32 -9.88 4.60 -1.96
CA GLY A 32 -11.29 4.45 -2.28
C GLY A 32 -12.28 4.65 -1.14
N PRO A 33 -13.56 4.95 -1.46
CA PRO A 33 -14.58 5.31 -0.48
C PRO A 33 -15.15 4.13 0.35
N GLY A 34 -14.53 2.94 0.35
CA GLY A 34 -15.07 1.78 1.11
C GLY A 34 -16.10 0.94 0.35
N CYS A 35 -16.11 1.01 -0.97
CA CYS A 35 -17.02 0.23 -1.81
C CYS A 35 -16.65 -1.27 -1.86
N LYS A 36 -17.58 -2.17 -2.22
CA LYS A 36 -17.29 -3.63 -2.36
C LYS A 36 -16.06 -3.92 -3.24
N ARG A 37 -15.90 -3.17 -4.33
CA ARG A 37 -14.74 -3.26 -5.24
C ARG A 37 -13.43 -2.77 -4.59
N CYS A 38 -13.51 -1.75 -3.75
CA CYS A 38 -12.40 -1.15 -3.02
C CYS A 38 -11.84 -2.15 -2.00
N HIS A 39 -12.71 -2.82 -1.25
CA HIS A 39 -12.32 -3.91 -0.34
C HIS A 39 -11.68 -5.08 -1.09
N GLN A 40 -12.24 -5.46 -2.25
CA GLN A 40 -11.68 -6.54 -3.05
C GLN A 40 -10.28 -6.22 -3.57
N LEU A 41 -10.02 -4.98 -3.97
CA LEU A 41 -8.68 -4.53 -4.39
C LEU A 41 -7.70 -4.56 -3.22
N ASN A 42 -8.12 -4.11 -2.03
CA ASN A 42 -7.31 -4.17 -0.82
C ASN A 42 -6.95 -5.61 -0.42
N ASP A 43 -7.91 -6.53 -0.46
CA ASP A 43 -7.69 -7.95 -0.16
C ASP A 43 -6.66 -8.56 -1.12
N ASN A 44 -6.80 -8.28 -2.42
CA ASN A 44 -5.83 -8.68 -3.43
C ASN A 44 -4.43 -8.07 -3.19
N ALA A 45 -4.36 -6.79 -2.78
CA ALA A 45 -3.11 -6.10 -2.48
C ALA A 45 -2.42 -6.70 -1.24
N GLN A 46 -3.17 -7.00 -0.17
CA GLN A 46 -2.65 -7.67 1.02
C GLN A 46 -2.13 -9.06 0.70
N ALA A 47 -2.86 -9.82 -0.12
CA ALA A 47 -2.44 -11.14 -0.57
C ALA A 47 -1.19 -11.07 -1.47
N ALA A 48 -1.07 -10.06 -2.34
CA ALA A 48 0.11 -9.83 -3.16
C ALA A 48 1.33 -9.43 -2.31
N ALA A 49 1.15 -8.49 -1.36
CA ALA A 49 2.19 -8.07 -0.42
C ALA A 49 2.72 -9.25 0.42
N SER A 50 1.81 -10.07 0.94
CA SER A 50 2.15 -11.27 1.72
C SER A 50 2.98 -12.29 0.92
N LYS A 51 2.76 -12.35 -0.40
CA LYS A 51 3.55 -13.20 -1.30
C LYS A 51 4.87 -12.56 -1.74
N ALA A 52 4.88 -11.25 -1.96
CA ALA A 52 6.07 -10.51 -2.38
C ALA A 52 7.14 -10.44 -1.27
N GLY A 53 6.73 -10.53 -0.01
CA GLY A 53 7.62 -10.67 1.14
C GLY A 53 7.47 -9.55 2.16
N GLY A 54 8.23 -9.63 3.25
CA GLY A 54 8.08 -8.75 4.43
C GLY A 54 8.44 -7.28 4.24
N ALA A 55 8.83 -6.86 3.04
CA ALA A 55 9.16 -5.48 2.71
C ALA A 55 8.00 -4.74 2.00
N VAL A 56 6.82 -5.36 1.85
CA VAL A 56 5.65 -4.72 1.23
C VAL A 56 4.61 -4.32 2.27
N SER A 57 4.34 -3.03 2.39
CA SER A 57 3.31 -2.47 3.27
C SER A 57 2.05 -2.14 2.49
N VAL A 58 0.87 -2.41 3.06
CA VAL A 58 -0.43 -2.09 2.43
C VAL A 58 -1.20 -1.10 3.28
N GLU A 59 -1.52 0.05 2.70
CA GLU A 59 -2.27 1.12 3.32
C GLU A 59 -3.60 1.35 2.60
N TYR A 60 -4.67 1.58 3.36
CA TYR A 60 -6.01 1.81 2.81
C TYR A 60 -6.47 3.22 3.17
N VAL A 61 -6.56 4.08 2.17
CA VAL A 61 -6.90 5.48 2.31
C VAL A 61 -8.32 5.71 1.81
N THR A 62 -9.19 6.12 2.72
CA THR A 62 -10.58 6.51 2.44
C THR A 62 -10.77 8.02 2.34
N ASP A 63 -9.71 8.79 2.57
CA ASP A 63 -9.77 10.24 2.65
C ASP A 63 -10.04 10.87 1.28
N PRO A 64 -11.18 11.55 1.09
CA PRO A 64 -11.53 12.14 -0.20
C PRO A 64 -10.52 13.24 -0.62
N VAL A 65 -9.87 13.90 0.35
CA VAL A 65 -8.83 14.89 0.09
C VAL A 65 -7.60 14.24 -0.53
N ALA A 66 -7.06 13.19 0.10
CA ALA A 66 -5.91 12.45 -0.41
C ALA A 66 -6.16 11.84 -1.80
N ILE A 67 -7.39 11.35 -2.06
CA ILE A 67 -7.80 10.83 -3.37
C ILE A 67 -7.76 11.93 -4.44
N ALA A 68 -8.25 13.13 -4.12
CA ALA A 68 -8.25 14.27 -5.03
C ALA A 68 -6.83 14.81 -5.26
N GLU A 69 -5.99 14.88 -4.23
CA GLU A 69 -4.58 15.29 -4.33
C GLU A 69 -3.76 14.31 -5.18
N ALA A 70 -4.07 13.01 -5.10
CA ALA A 70 -3.49 11.98 -5.95
C ALA A 70 -3.99 12.03 -7.41
N GLY A 71 -4.93 12.91 -7.74
CA GLY A 71 -5.48 13.07 -9.09
C GLY A 71 -6.32 11.88 -9.58
N ILE A 72 -6.87 11.09 -8.66
CA ILE A 72 -7.69 9.92 -8.99
C ILE A 72 -9.07 10.37 -9.45
N MET A 73 -9.38 10.09 -10.72
CA MET A 73 -10.69 10.41 -11.30
C MET A 73 -11.72 9.30 -11.07
N ALA A 74 -11.24 8.06 -10.92
CA ALA A 74 -12.08 6.89 -10.73
C ALA A 74 -11.52 6.00 -9.62
N THR A 75 -12.31 5.82 -8.55
CA THR A 75 -12.02 4.85 -7.49
C THR A 75 -12.68 3.50 -7.79
N PRO A 76 -12.09 2.37 -7.41
CA PRO A 76 -10.88 2.24 -6.58
C PRO A 76 -9.58 2.46 -7.35
N ALA A 77 -8.56 3.00 -6.68
CA ALA A 77 -7.22 3.18 -7.24
C ALA A 77 -6.15 2.52 -6.38
N LEU A 78 -5.06 2.10 -7.02
CA LEU A 78 -3.89 1.50 -6.41
C LEU A 78 -2.66 2.35 -6.75
N LEU A 79 -1.90 2.70 -5.72
CA LEU A 79 -0.61 3.33 -5.82
C LEU A 79 0.45 2.34 -5.34
N VAL A 80 1.61 2.37 -5.99
CA VAL A 80 2.82 1.65 -5.59
C VAL A 80 3.90 2.70 -5.36
N ASN A 81 4.47 2.77 -4.16
CA ASN A 81 5.45 3.78 -3.77
C ASN A 81 4.98 5.22 -4.06
N GLY A 82 3.71 5.52 -3.76
CA GLY A 82 3.08 6.82 -4.02
C GLY A 82 2.78 7.11 -5.50
N LYS A 83 3.04 6.17 -6.42
CA LYS A 83 2.77 6.32 -7.85
C LYS A 83 1.50 5.58 -8.24
N VAL A 84 0.58 6.26 -8.92
CA VAL A 84 -0.66 5.65 -9.42
C VAL A 84 -0.33 4.63 -10.50
N VAL A 85 -0.59 3.35 -10.22
CA VAL A 85 -0.40 2.25 -11.18
C VAL A 85 -1.71 1.85 -11.84
N SER A 86 -2.83 2.02 -11.14
CA SER A 86 -4.16 1.69 -11.66
C SER A 86 -5.25 2.50 -10.98
N GLN A 87 -6.32 2.82 -11.72
CA GLN A 87 -7.49 3.51 -11.20
C GLN A 87 -8.76 3.05 -11.93
N GLY A 88 -9.88 3.01 -11.21
CA GLY A 88 -11.21 2.64 -11.73
C GLY A 88 -11.42 1.15 -11.99
N LYS A 89 -10.43 0.28 -11.72
CA LYS A 89 -10.51 -1.17 -11.92
C LYS A 89 -9.99 -1.91 -10.69
N VAL A 90 -10.62 -3.05 -10.38
CA VAL A 90 -10.09 -4.01 -9.41
C VAL A 90 -9.04 -4.86 -10.12
N LEU A 91 -7.78 -4.68 -9.77
CA LEU A 91 -6.69 -5.54 -10.19
C LEU A 91 -6.78 -6.89 -9.47
N ALA A 92 -6.48 -7.96 -10.19
CA ALA A 92 -6.29 -9.28 -9.57
C ALA A 92 -4.97 -9.30 -8.80
N GLN A 93 -4.84 -10.21 -7.83
CA GLN A 93 -3.60 -10.42 -7.08
C GLN A 93 -2.39 -10.53 -8.01
N SER A 94 -2.46 -11.32 -9.08
CA SER A 94 -1.35 -11.50 -10.02
C SER A 94 -0.99 -10.23 -10.78
N GLU A 95 -1.95 -9.37 -11.13
CA GLU A 95 -1.63 -8.07 -11.74
C GLU A 95 -0.90 -7.17 -10.74
N ILE A 96 -1.22 -7.26 -9.44
CA ILE A 96 -0.53 -6.48 -8.40
C ILE A 96 0.88 -7.02 -8.17
N GLU A 97 1.05 -8.35 -8.18
CA GLU A 97 2.35 -9.03 -8.11
C GLU A 97 3.28 -8.58 -9.26
N GLU A 98 2.74 -8.31 -10.46
CA GLU A 98 3.51 -7.81 -11.61
C GLU A 98 3.88 -6.31 -11.51
N LEU A 99 3.26 -5.57 -10.60
CA LEU A 99 3.46 -4.13 -10.41
C LEU A 99 4.38 -3.79 -9.23
N LEU A 100 4.66 -4.79 -8.38
CA LEU A 100 5.65 -4.77 -7.29
C LEU A 100 7.05 -5.02 -7.86
#